data_AF-A0A0B8P9K5-F1
#
_entry.id   AF-A0A0B8P9K5-F1
#
_cell.length_a   1.000
_cell.length_b   1.000
_cell.length_c   1.000
_cell.angle_alpha   90.00
_cell.angle_beta   90.00
_cell.angle_gamma   90.00
#
_symmetry.space_group_name_H-M   'P 1'
#
loop_
_entity.id
_entity.type
_entity.pdbx_description
1 polymer ?
#
loop_
_entity_poly.entity_id
_entity_poly.type
_entity_poly.pdbx_seq_one_letter_code
_entity_poly.pdbx_strand_id
1 'polypeptide(L)'
;MVGVLLNEAISQTGLQLPLFVSCLFAGIVITNLIPQSYPRITGTKWPTRTAAVDLIADIALGTFLAMSLMSMQLWTLIDLAGPIFAILAMQLLLAVVINIFVVFPAMGKTYDAAVVCAGFGGISLGSTPTAMANMSAVSQKYGYSAQAFIVVPLVCAFFIDLANALIIPYFMGMM
;
A
#
# COMPACT_ATOMS: atom_id res chain seq x y z
N MET A 1 -13.17 12.87 -5.82
CA MET A 1 -14.47 13.48 -5.43
C MET A 1 -15.36 12.49 -4.71
N VAL A 2 -15.79 11.38 -5.33
CA VAL A 2 -16.67 10.38 -4.69
C VAL A 2 -16.08 9.83 -3.37
N GLY A 3 -14.78 9.52 -3.33
CA GLY A 3 -14.10 9.04 -2.12
C GLY A 3 -14.00 10.06 -0.98
N VAL A 4 -14.00 11.36 -1.30
CA VAL A 4 -13.97 12.46 -0.31
C VAL A 4 -15.35 12.65 0.30
N LEU A 5 -16.38 12.66 -0.55
CA LEU A 5 -17.79 12.70 -0.11
C LEU A 5 -18.14 11.49 0.76
N LEU A 6 -17.63 10.31 0.42
CA LEU A 6 -17.77 9.12 1.27
C LEU A 6 -17.03 9.27 2.60
N ASN A 7 -15.84 9.88 2.62
CA ASN A 7 -15.12 10.13 3.87
C ASN A 7 -15.89 11.07 4.80
N GLU A 8 -16.44 12.16 4.25
CA GLU A 8 -17.25 13.11 5.00
C GLU A 8 -18.51 12.47 5.58
N ALA A 9 -19.19 11.61 4.80
CA ALA A 9 -20.35 10.86 5.27
C ALA A 9 -20.00 9.87 6.39
N ILE A 10 -18.85 9.19 6.29
CA ILE A 10 -18.34 8.25 7.29
C ILE A 10 -17.88 8.98 8.56
N SER A 11 -17.25 10.15 8.43
CA SER A 11 -16.80 10.97 9.56
C SER A 11 -17.97 11.39 10.47
N GLN A 12 -19.16 11.61 9.90
CA GLN A 12 -20.38 11.89 10.68
C GLN A 12 -20.86 10.71 11.54
N THR A 13 -20.42 9.48 11.24
CA THR A 13 -20.74 8.28 12.05
C THR A 13 -19.78 8.07 13.23
N GLY A 14 -18.82 8.97 13.44
CA GLY A 14 -17.82 8.88 14.52
C GLY A 14 -16.62 7.98 14.20
N LEU A 15 -16.58 7.40 13.00
CA LEU A 15 -15.46 6.59 12.50
C LEU A 15 -14.46 7.47 11.75
N GLN A 16 -13.30 7.72 12.35
CA GLN A 16 -12.20 8.41 11.67
C GLN A 16 -11.40 7.42 10.83
N LEU A 17 -11.80 7.30 9.57
CA LEU A 17 -11.09 6.48 8.58
C LEU A 17 -10.13 7.35 7.74
N PRO A 18 -8.92 6.86 7.43
CA PRO A 18 -8.00 7.57 6.54
C PRO A 18 -8.64 7.86 5.17
N LEU A 19 -8.44 9.06 4.65
CA LEU A 19 -9.11 9.55 3.44
C LEU A 19 -8.80 8.70 2.19
N PHE A 20 -7.65 8.02 2.15
CA PHE A 20 -7.33 7.13 1.05
C PHE A 20 -8.16 5.83 1.08
N VAL A 21 -8.61 5.36 2.26
CA VAL A 21 -9.43 4.15 2.41
C VAL A 21 -10.79 4.33 1.76
N SER A 22 -11.46 5.46 2.02
CA SER A 22 -12.73 5.80 1.37
C SER A 22 -12.55 6.05 -0.14
N CYS A 23 -11.41 6.60 -0.56
CA CYS A 23 -11.06 6.72 -1.98
C CYS A 23 -10.85 5.37 -2.67
N LEU A 24 -10.14 4.44 -2.04
CA LEU A 24 -9.93 3.08 -2.53
C LEU A 24 -11.28 2.35 -2.63
N PHE A 25 -12.09 2.41 -1.58
CA PHE A 25 -13.40 1.78 -1.54
C PHE A 25 -14.33 2.33 -2.64
N ALA A 26 -14.36 3.66 -2.81
CA ALA A 26 -15.07 4.28 -3.92
C ALA A 26 -14.60 3.75 -5.27
N GLY A 27 -13.28 3.62 -5.47
CA GLY A 27 -12.70 3.06 -6.69
C GLY A 27 -13.12 1.61 -6.95
N ILE A 28 -13.11 0.77 -5.91
CA ILE A 28 -13.55 -0.63 -5.99
C ILE A 28 -15.03 -0.70 -6.35
N VAL A 29 -15.88 0.06 -5.66
CA VAL A 29 -17.33 0.11 -5.88
C VAL A 29 -17.65 0.58 -7.29
N ILE A 30 -17.02 1.66 -7.74
CA ILE A 30 -17.18 2.21 -9.09
C ILE A 30 -16.75 1.18 -10.15
N THR A 31 -15.62 0.50 -9.94
CA THR A 31 -15.09 -0.48 -10.90
C THR A 31 -15.95 -1.76 -10.98
N ASN A 32 -16.61 -2.15 -9.88
CA ASN A 32 -17.48 -3.34 -9.85
C ASN A 32 -18.93 -3.05 -10.25
N LEU A 33 -19.46 -1.87 -9.92
CA LEU A 33 -20.86 -1.52 -10.22
C LEU A 33 -21.07 -0.97 -11.63
N ILE A 34 -20.05 -0.36 -12.25
CA ILE A 34 -20.21 0.17 -13.60
C ILE A 34 -20.15 -1.01 -14.60
N PRO A 35 -21.28 -1.33 -15.28
CA PRO A 35 -21.31 -2.40 -16.26
C PRO A 35 -20.35 -2.06 -17.41
N GLN A 36 -19.70 -3.07 -18.01
CA GLN A 36 -18.90 -2.89 -19.23
C GLN A 36 -19.69 -2.27 -20.40
N SER A 37 -21.01 -2.28 -20.31
CA SER A 37 -21.98 -1.74 -21.27
C SER A 37 -22.33 -0.26 -21.02
N TYR A 38 -21.80 0.40 -19.98
CA TYR A 38 -22.17 1.79 -19.70
C TYR A 38 -21.66 2.72 -20.82
N PRO A 39 -22.54 3.41 -21.55
CA PRO A 39 -22.15 4.23 -22.69
C PRO A 39 -21.46 5.49 -22.17
N ARG A 40 -20.13 5.52 -22.30
CA ARG A 40 -19.36 6.75 -22.08
C ARG A 40 -19.36 7.60 -23.33
N ILE A 41 -19.35 8.91 -23.13
CA ILE A 41 -19.30 9.95 -24.16
C ILE A 41 -18.09 9.78 -25.10
N THR A 42 -17.04 9.08 -24.65
CA THR A 42 -15.81 8.77 -25.39
C THR A 42 -15.83 7.43 -26.15
N GLY A 43 -16.87 6.59 -26.03
CA GLY A 43 -16.98 5.29 -26.71
C GLY A 43 -16.01 4.20 -26.23
N THR A 44 -15.18 4.47 -25.21
CA THR A 44 -14.18 3.53 -24.71
C THR A 44 -14.67 2.76 -23.48
N LYS A 45 -14.34 1.46 -23.42
CA LYS A 45 -14.54 0.61 -22.24
C LYS A 45 -13.84 1.23 -21.03
N TRP A 46 -14.38 0.98 -19.84
CA TRP A 46 -13.74 1.42 -18.59
C TRP A 46 -12.26 0.94 -18.59
N PRO A 47 -11.27 1.83 -18.42
CA PRO A 47 -9.85 1.53 -18.59
C PRO A 47 -9.26 0.77 -17.39
N THR A 48 -9.92 -0.31 -16.96
CA THR A 48 -9.37 -1.22 -15.96
C THR A 48 -8.28 -2.05 -16.64
N ARG A 49 -7.09 -2.12 -16.04
CA ARG A 49 -5.95 -2.93 -16.52
C ARG A 49 -5.43 -2.52 -17.90
N THR A 50 -5.52 -1.24 -18.24
CA THR A 50 -4.86 -0.70 -19.44
C THR A 50 -3.47 -0.18 -19.09
N ALA A 51 -2.51 -0.34 -20.00
CA ALA A 51 -1.15 0.18 -19.85
C ALA A 51 -1.09 1.68 -19.52
N ALA A 52 -2.09 2.47 -19.95
CA ALA A 52 -2.20 3.88 -19.60
C ALA A 52 -2.42 4.11 -18.09
N VAL A 53 -3.21 3.26 -17.42
CA VAL A 53 -3.45 3.36 -15.98
C VAL A 53 -2.23 2.90 -15.20
N ASP A 54 -1.56 1.83 -15.66
CA ASP A 54 -0.32 1.35 -15.04
C ASP A 54 0.79 2.43 -15.13
N LEU A 55 0.92 3.09 -16.28
CA LEU A 55 1.87 4.19 -16.46
C LEU A 55 1.57 5.36 -15.50
N ILE A 56 0.29 5.73 -15.35
CA ILE A 56 -0.11 6.78 -14.41
C ILE A 56 0.23 6.38 -12.96
N ALA A 57 -0.01 5.11 -12.59
CA ALA A 57 0.30 4.59 -11.27
C ALA A 57 1.81 4.63 -10.99
N ASP A 58 2.64 4.23 -11.96
CA ASP A 58 4.10 4.26 -11.85
C ASP A 58 4.64 5.71 -11.71
N ILE A 59 4.12 6.65 -12.52
CA ILE A 59 4.49 8.07 -12.42
C ILE A 59 4.06 8.65 -11.08
N ALA A 60 2.84 8.35 -10.62
CA ALA A 60 2.33 8.82 -9.33
C ALA A 60 3.16 8.26 -8.16
N LEU A 61 3.50 6.97 -8.19
CA LEU A 61 4.35 6.33 -7.18
C LEU A 61 5.75 6.95 -7.16
N GLY A 62 6.38 7.13 -8.32
CA GLY A 62 7.68 7.78 -8.44
C GLY A 62 7.67 9.21 -7.90
N THR A 63 6.63 9.98 -8.23
CA THR A 63 6.45 11.36 -7.73
C THR A 63 6.25 11.38 -6.21
N PHE A 64 5.45 10.45 -5.67
CA PHE A 64 5.25 10.32 -4.22
C PHE A 64 6.57 10.03 -3.48
N LEU A 65 7.36 9.09 -4.00
CA LEU A 65 8.66 8.76 -3.41
C LEU A 65 9.62 9.95 -3.47
N ALA A 66 9.66 10.67 -4.60
CA ALA A 66 10.47 11.87 -4.74
C ALA A 66 10.09 12.98 -3.75
N MET A 67 8.79 13.25 -3.59
CA MET A 67 8.30 14.23 -2.60
C MET A 67 8.64 13.81 -1.17
N SER A 68 8.47 12.52 -0.84
CA SER A 68 8.79 11.98 0.49
C SER A 68 10.28 12.14 0.83
N LEU A 69 11.16 11.90 -0.15
CA LEU A 69 12.61 12.05 0.03
C LEU A 69 13.04 13.52 0.12
N MET A 70 12.44 14.43 -0.65
CA MET A 70 12.78 15.85 -0.61
C MET A 70 12.38 16.53 0.72
N SER A 71 11.33 16.02 1.37
CA SER A 71 10.86 16.55 2.66
C SER A 71 11.67 16.08 3.87
N MET A 72 12.58 15.10 3.71
CA MET A 72 13.38 14.57 4.81
C MET A 72 14.52 15.52 5.16
N GLN A 73 14.47 16.09 6.37
CA GLN A 73 15.55 16.93 6.91
C GLN A 73 16.66 16.05 7.50
N LEU A 74 17.39 15.32 6.65
CA LEU A 74 18.44 14.38 7.08
C LEU A 74 19.48 15.00 8.03
N TRP A 75 19.73 16.30 7.92
CA TRP A 75 20.65 17.02 8.79
C TRP A 75 20.17 17.11 10.25
N THR A 76 18.86 17.17 10.49
CA THR A 76 18.28 17.20 11.85
C THR A 76 18.32 15.83 12.54
N LEU A 77 18.54 14.77 11.77
CA LEU A 77 18.63 13.40 12.27
C LEU A 77 20.07 12.97 12.58
N ILE A 78 21.09 13.79 12.27
CA ILE A 78 22.51 13.41 12.45
C ILE A 78 22.83 13.12 13.92
N ASP A 79 22.33 13.93 14.84
CA ASP A 79 22.55 13.74 16.28
C ASP A 79 21.87 12.46 16.82
N LEU A 80 20.86 11.96 16.11
CA LEU A 80 20.14 10.71 16.41
C LEU A 80 20.51 9.55 15.45
N ALA A 81 21.50 9.73 14.59
CA ALA A 81 21.81 8.77 13.53
C ALA A 81 22.21 7.40 14.09
N GLY A 82 22.94 7.37 15.21
CA GLY A 82 23.33 6.13 15.88
C GLY A 82 22.13 5.27 16.29
N PRO A 83 21.22 5.79 17.14
CA PRO A 83 19.98 5.10 17.51
C PRO A 83 19.12 4.69 16.30
N ILE A 84 18.95 5.57 15.31
CA ILE A 84 18.13 5.28 14.13
C ILE A 84 18.73 4.11 13.33
N PHE A 85 20.05 4.11 13.12
CA PHE A 85 20.72 3.04 12.40
C PHE A 85 20.60 1.70 13.12
N ALA A 86 20.71 1.69 14.46
CA ALA A 86 20.52 0.48 15.25
C ALA A 86 19.09 -0.08 15.11
N ILE A 87 18.08 0.78 15.17
CA ILE A 87 16.67 0.38 14.99
C ILE A 87 16.44 -0.15 13.58
N LEU A 88 16.90 0.56 12.54
CA LEU A 88 16.74 0.13 11.16
C LEU A 88 17.46 -1.19 10.87
N ALA A 89 18.65 -1.39 11.44
CA ALA A 89 19.38 -2.65 11.31
C ALA A 89 18.63 -3.80 11.98
N MET A 90 18.15 -3.61 13.21
CA MET A 90 17.35 -4.62 13.91
C MET A 90 16.04 -4.92 13.17
N GLN A 91 15.37 -3.89 12.67
CA GLN A 91 14.14 -3.99 11.89
C GLN A 91 14.36 -4.74 10.58
N LEU A 92 15.46 -4.46 9.87
CA LEU A 92 15.86 -5.20 8.68
C LEU A 92 16.12 -6.67 8.98
N LEU A 93 16.88 -6.96 10.04
CA LEU A 93 17.17 -8.34 10.44
C LEU A 93 15.90 -9.11 10.79
N LEU A 94 15.03 -8.52 11.61
CA LEU A 94 13.74 -9.13 11.98
C LEU A 94 12.84 -9.33 10.76
N ALA A 95 12.74 -8.33 9.89
CA ALA A 95 11.96 -8.42 8.66
C ALA A 95 12.46 -9.57 7.78
N VAL A 96 13.78 -9.69 7.57
CA VAL A 96 14.39 -10.77 6.77
C VAL A 96 14.14 -12.14 7.38
N VAL A 97 14.33 -12.28 8.70
CA VAL A 97 14.08 -13.54 9.41
C VAL A 97 12.61 -13.96 9.28
N ILE A 98 11.67 -13.04 9.54
CA ILE A 98 10.23 -13.31 9.40
C ILE A 98 9.89 -13.67 7.95
N ASN A 99 10.50 -12.99 6.98
CA ASN A 99 10.23 -13.26 5.57
C ASN A 99 10.62 -14.68 5.17
N ILE A 100 11.80 -15.13 5.59
CA ILE A 100 12.35 -16.44 5.23
C ILE A 100 11.66 -17.56 6.00
N PHE A 101 11.45 -17.39 7.31
CA PHE A 101 10.97 -18.47 8.19
C PHE A 101 9.45 -18.54 8.32
N VAL A 102 8.73 -17.44 8.09
CA VAL A 102 7.27 -17.37 8.28
C VAL A 102 6.57 -17.10 6.95
N VAL A 103 6.84 -15.97 6.30
CA VAL A 103 6.06 -15.51 5.13
C VAL A 103 6.27 -16.44 3.93
N PHE A 104 7.52 -16.76 3.58
CA PHE A 104 7.85 -17.61 2.44
C PHE A 104 7.27 -19.03 2.54
N PRO A 105 7.41 -19.77 3.67
CA PRO A 105 6.78 -21.07 3.81
C PRO A 105 5.25 -20.98 3.94
N ALA A 106 4.70 -19.97 4.61
CA ALA A 106 3.24 -19.80 4.73
C ALA A 106 2.55 -19.56 3.38
N MET A 107 3.24 -18.91 2.44
CA MET A 107 2.74 -18.66 1.08
C MET A 107 3.02 -19.80 0.09
N GLY A 108 3.52 -20.96 0.56
CA GLY A 108 3.70 -22.13 -0.29
C GLY A 108 4.96 -22.14 -1.16
N LYS A 109 5.95 -21.27 -0.86
CA LYS A 109 7.29 -21.25 -1.49
C LYS A 109 7.29 -21.09 -3.02
N THR A 110 6.31 -20.38 -3.58
CA THR A 110 6.19 -20.12 -5.03
C THR A 110 6.88 -18.80 -5.42
N TYR A 111 6.95 -18.51 -6.73
CA TYR A 111 7.39 -17.20 -7.21
C TYR A 111 6.53 -16.06 -6.65
N ASP A 112 5.20 -16.26 -6.59
CA ASP A 112 4.29 -15.29 -6.00
C ASP A 112 4.61 -15.03 -4.52
N ALA A 113 4.99 -16.08 -3.78
CA ALA A 113 5.48 -15.94 -2.40
C ALA A 113 6.75 -15.07 -2.34
N ALA A 114 7.69 -15.22 -3.30
CA ALA A 114 8.89 -14.39 -3.36
C ALA A 114 8.58 -12.91 -3.65
N VAL A 115 7.60 -12.63 -4.52
CA VAL A 115 7.15 -11.25 -4.79
C VAL A 115 6.43 -10.67 -3.57
N VAL A 116 5.59 -11.45 -2.88
CA VAL A 116 4.96 -11.02 -1.61
C VAL A 116 6.02 -10.77 -0.55
N CYS A 117 7.05 -11.60 -0.45
CA CYS A 117 8.19 -11.39 0.45
C CYS A 117 8.92 -10.07 0.13
N ALA A 118 9.12 -9.74 -1.14
CA ALA A 118 9.72 -8.46 -1.54
C ALA A 118 8.84 -7.26 -1.11
N GLY A 119 7.52 -7.39 -1.23
CA GLY A 119 6.54 -6.43 -0.72
C GLY A 119 6.59 -6.31 0.79
N PHE A 120 6.55 -7.43 1.50
CA PHE A 120 6.58 -7.49 2.96
C PHE A 120 7.83 -6.81 3.54
N GLY A 121 9.00 -7.06 2.94
CA GLY A 121 10.23 -6.35 3.30
C GLY A 121 10.13 -4.84 3.08
N GLY A 122 9.50 -4.42 1.98
CA GLY A 122 9.29 -3.00 1.66
C GLY A 122 8.31 -2.30 2.61
N ILE A 123 7.22 -2.94 3.01
CA ILE A 123 6.28 -2.41 4.03
C ILE A 123 6.99 -2.36 5.37
N SER A 124 7.67 -3.44 5.76
CA SER A 124 8.26 -3.57 7.09
C SER A 124 9.33 -2.52 7.36
N LEU A 125 10.03 -2.04 6.33
CA LEU A 125 11.09 -1.03 6.44
C LEU A 125 10.60 0.41 6.21
N GLY A 126 9.34 0.58 5.81
CA GLY A 126 8.82 1.87 5.39
C GLY A 126 7.31 1.90 5.38
N SER A 127 6.73 1.87 4.19
CA SER A 127 5.30 2.04 3.99
C SER A 127 4.79 1.26 2.76
N THR A 128 3.49 1.25 2.53
CA THR A 128 2.87 0.65 1.33
C THR A 128 3.55 1.04 0.00
N PRO A 129 3.93 2.31 -0.26
CA PRO A 129 4.62 2.67 -1.50
C PRO A 129 6.03 2.08 -1.63
N THR A 130 6.77 1.85 -0.54
CA THR A 130 8.07 1.17 -0.62
C THR A 130 7.92 -0.32 -0.92
N ALA A 131 6.84 -0.95 -0.46
CA ALA A 131 6.50 -2.31 -0.89
C ALA A 131 6.17 -2.39 -2.38
N MET A 132 5.34 -1.47 -2.88
CA MET A 132 5.00 -1.42 -4.31
C MET A 132 6.26 -1.23 -5.16
N ALA A 133 7.17 -0.33 -4.76
CA ALA A 133 8.44 -0.13 -5.45
C ALA A 133 9.29 -1.41 -5.48
N ASN A 134 9.42 -2.13 -4.35
CA ASN A 134 10.18 -3.38 -4.28
C ASN A 134 9.56 -4.48 -5.14
N MET A 135 8.23 -4.65 -5.07
CA MET A 135 7.51 -5.64 -5.86
C MET A 135 7.60 -5.35 -7.35
N SER A 136 7.54 -4.07 -7.75
CA SER A 136 7.72 -3.65 -9.14
C SER A 136 9.14 -3.91 -9.61
N ALA A 137 10.16 -3.61 -8.81
CA ALA A 137 11.55 -3.89 -9.16
C ALA A 137 11.80 -5.40 -9.39
N VAL A 138 11.23 -6.26 -8.54
CA VAL A 138 11.31 -7.73 -8.73
C VAL A 138 10.53 -8.17 -9.95
N SER A 139 9.32 -7.65 -10.14
CA SER A 139 8.44 -8.06 -11.23
C SER A 139 8.93 -7.63 -12.62
N GLN A 140 9.60 -6.47 -12.71
CA GLN A 140 10.24 -6.03 -13.95
C GLN A 140 11.38 -6.96 -14.39
N LYS A 141 12.09 -7.59 -13.42
CA LYS A 141 13.23 -8.48 -13.71
C LYS A 141 12.84 -9.94 -13.88
N TYR A 142 11.86 -10.43 -13.12
CA TYR A 142 11.54 -11.87 -13.03
C TYR A 142 10.12 -12.23 -13.50
N GLY A 143 9.30 -11.25 -13.88
CA GLY A 143 7.95 -11.44 -14.40
C GLY A 143 6.86 -10.96 -13.45
N TYR A 144 5.70 -10.59 -14.00
CA TYR A 144 4.62 -9.98 -13.24
C TYR A 144 3.82 -10.99 -12.40
N SER A 145 3.57 -10.67 -11.12
CA SER A 145 2.70 -11.45 -10.23
C SER A 145 1.40 -10.69 -9.92
N ALA A 146 0.30 -11.08 -10.57
CA ALA A 146 -0.99 -10.45 -10.34
C ALA A 146 -1.55 -10.71 -8.93
N GLN A 147 -1.25 -11.88 -8.35
CA GLN A 147 -1.69 -12.26 -7.00
C GLN A 147 -1.07 -11.32 -5.96
N ALA A 148 0.26 -11.13 -6.01
CA ALA A 148 0.96 -10.33 -5.02
C ALA A 148 0.51 -8.86 -5.05
N PHE A 149 0.37 -8.28 -6.25
CA PHE A 149 -0.04 -6.88 -6.45
C PHE A 149 -1.49 -6.57 -6.05
N ILE A 150 -2.34 -7.58 -5.91
CA ILE A 150 -3.70 -7.40 -5.39
C ILE A 150 -3.71 -7.58 -3.87
N VAL A 151 -3.07 -8.64 -3.37
CA VAL A 151 -3.15 -9.03 -1.96
C VAL A 151 -2.39 -8.04 -1.08
N VAL A 152 -1.15 -7.68 -1.43
CA VAL A 152 -0.28 -6.88 -0.56
C VAL A 152 -0.86 -5.47 -0.32
N PRO A 153 -1.27 -4.70 -1.35
CA PRO A 153 -1.85 -3.38 -1.10
C PRO A 153 -3.17 -3.43 -0.35
N LEU A 154 -3.99 -4.45 -0.61
CA LEU A 154 -5.28 -4.59 0.06
C LEU A 154 -5.11 -4.94 1.55
N VAL A 155 -4.20 -5.86 1.87
CA VAL A 155 -3.89 -6.17 3.27
C VAL A 155 -3.25 -4.98 3.97
N CYS A 156 -2.24 -4.39 3.36
CA CYS A 156 -1.41 -3.40 4.03
C CYS A 156 -2.01 -2.00 4.07
N ALA A 157 -2.76 -1.59 3.05
CA ALA A 157 -3.37 -0.27 3.02
C ALA A 157 -4.82 -0.27 3.53
N PHE A 158 -5.59 -1.33 3.31
CA PHE A 158 -7.00 -1.33 3.71
C PHE A 158 -7.22 -2.01 5.06
N PHE A 159 -6.79 -3.26 5.24
CA PHE A 159 -7.09 -4.01 6.46
C PHE A 159 -6.33 -3.50 7.69
N ILE A 160 -5.04 -3.19 7.56
CA ILE A 160 -4.26 -2.65 8.69
C ILE A 160 -4.86 -1.32 9.17
N ASP A 161 -5.25 -0.44 8.25
CA ASP A 161 -5.81 0.87 8.61
C ASP A 161 -7.22 0.77 9.19
N LEU A 162 -8.05 -0.16 8.70
CA LEU A 162 -9.34 -0.43 9.32
C LEU A 162 -9.16 -1.01 10.75
N ALA A 163 -8.20 -1.92 10.93
CA ALA A 163 -7.88 -2.43 12.26
C ALA A 163 -7.40 -1.31 13.18
N ASN A 164 -6.52 -0.43 12.71
CA ASN A 164 -6.03 0.72 13.47
C ASN A 164 -7.16 1.69 13.83
N ALA A 165 -8.07 1.99 12.89
CA ALA A 165 -9.21 2.86 13.12
C ALA A 165 -10.20 2.31 14.18
N LEU A 166 -10.20 1.00 14.43
CA LEU A 166 -11.01 0.37 15.47
C LEU A 166 -10.24 0.19 16.79
N ILE A 167 -8.99 -0.28 16.71
CA ILE A 167 -8.15 -0.61 17.85
C ILE A 167 -7.73 0.67 18.60
N ILE A 168 -7.34 1.73 17.91
CA ILE A 168 -6.84 2.95 18.57
C ILE A 168 -7.94 3.60 19.43
N PRO A 169 -9.16 3.87 18.93
CA PRO A 169 -10.23 4.40 19.78
C PRO A 169 -10.63 3.44 20.91
N TYR A 170 -10.59 2.12 20.66
CA TYR A 170 -10.87 1.13 21.68
C TYR A 170 -9.87 1.18 22.86
N PHE A 171 -8.57 1.25 22.55
CA PHE A 171 -7.54 1.41 23.59
C PHE A 171 -7.61 2.78 24.27
N MET A 172 -7.88 3.85 23.53
CA MET A 172 -8.07 5.18 24.11
C MET A 172 -9.30 5.26 25.04
N GLY A 173 -10.35 4.50 24.77
CA GLY A 173 -11.53 4.42 25.64
C GLY A 173 -11.33 3.52 26.87
N MET A 174 -10.31 2.64 26.86
CA MET A 174 -9.91 1.82 28.01
C MET A 174 -8.93 2.53 28.96
N MET A 175 -8.22 3.56 28.47
CA MET A 175 -7.34 4.43 29.27
C MET A 175 -8.14 5.53 29.96
#